data_AF-T1CGD5-F1
#
_entry.id   AF-T1CGD5-F1
#
_cell.length_a   1.000
_cell.length_b   1.000
_cell.length_c   1.000
_cell.angle_alpha   90.00
_cell.angle_beta   90.00
_cell.angle_gamma   90.00
#
_symmetry.space_group_name_H-M   'P 1'
#
loop_
_entity.id
_entity.type
_entity.pdbx_description
1 polymer ?
#
loop_
_entity_poly.entity_id
_entity_poly.type
_entity_poly.pdbx_seq_one_letter_code
_entity_poly.pdbx_strand_id
1 'polypeptide(L)' 'HAYFDRVVPKIGRLFGTEAPYRYLSTSLRSLPPREGVLRMLYELGFVEGSAHLLTGGIVTAFLARVPG' A
#
# COMPACT_ATOMS: atom_id res chain seq x y z
N HIS A 1 8.53 9.46 4.23
CA HIS A 1 8.80 8.48 3.15
C HIS A 1 9.78 7.39 3.59
N ALA A 2 9.45 6.47 4.52
CA ALA A 2 10.43 5.44 4.92
C ALA A 2 9.91 4.20 5.69
N TYR A 3 8.60 4.00 5.88
CA TYR A 3 8.12 2.86 6.70
C TYR A 3 7.84 1.61 5.86
N PHE A 4 7.13 1.77 4.73
CA PHE A 4 6.75 0.64 3.88
C PHE A 4 7.98 -0.07 3.27
N ASP A 5 8.96 0.71 2.79
CA ASP A 5 10.24 0.20 2.27
C ASP A 5 11.03 -0.61 3.31
N ARG A 6 10.83 -0.35 4.60
CA ARG A 6 11.51 -1.06 5.70
C ARG A 6 10.76 -2.29 6.19
N VAL A 7 9.44 -2.32 6.03
CA VAL A 7 8.59 -3.41 6.56
C VAL A 7 8.44 -4.54 5.56
N VAL A 8 8.24 -4.23 4.27
CA VAL A 8 8.05 -5.25 3.22
C VAL A 8 9.25 -6.23 3.15
N PRO A 9 10.52 -5.78 3.21
CA PRO A 9 11.66 -6.70 3.22
C PRO A 9 11.73 -7.58 4.46
N LYS A 10 11.24 -7.12 5.62
CA LYS A 10 11.25 -7.88 6.89
C LYS A 10 10.19 -8.97 6.88
N ILE A 11 8.99 -8.68 6.39
CA ILE A 11 7.92 -9.66 6.24
C ILE A 11 8.33 -10.73 5.20
N GLY A 12 8.89 -10.32 4.06
CA GLY A 12 9.35 -11.26 3.03
C GLY A 12 10.46 -12.22 3.50
N ARG A 13 11.31 -11.79 4.45
CA ARG A 13 12.33 -12.66 5.06
C ARG A 13 11.77 -13.67 6.07
N LEU A 14 10.64 -13.37 6.72
CA LEU A 14 10.06 -14.22 7.77
C LEU A 14 9.18 -15.35 7.22
N PHE A 15 8.58 -15.17 6.03
CA PHE A 15 7.56 -16.09 5.49
C PHE A 15 7.89 -16.69 4.11
N GLY A 16 9.11 -16.51 3.60
CA GLY A 16 9.45 -16.68 2.17
C GLY A 16 9.52 -18.11 1.60
N THR A 17 9.19 -19.17 2.34
CA THR A 17 9.46 -20.55 1.92
C THR A 17 8.29 -21.30 1.29
N GLU A 18 7.04 -20.87 1.47
CA GLU A 18 5.87 -21.55 0.90
C GLU A 18 5.28 -20.77 -0.29
N ALA A 19 4.88 -21.49 -1.35
CA ALA A 19 4.48 -20.91 -2.65
C ALA A 19 3.43 -19.77 -2.58
N PRO A 20 2.39 -19.82 -1.72
CA PRO A 20 1.43 -18.70 -1.57
C PRO A 20 2.09 -17.41 -1.04
N TYR A 21 3.06 -17.53 -0.14
CA TYR A 21 3.75 -16.40 0.47
C TYR A 21 4.75 -15.74 -0.48
N ARG A 22 5.28 -16.48 -1.47
CA ARG A 22 6.10 -15.90 -2.53
C ARG A 22 5.30 -14.90 -3.36
N TYR A 23 4.10 -15.26 -3.82
CA TYR A 23 3.23 -14.35 -4.59
C TYR A 23 2.87 -13.09 -3.79
N LEU A 24 2.52 -13.26 -2.51
CA LEU A 24 2.27 -12.13 -1.60
C LEU A 24 3.48 -11.19 -1.51
N SER A 25 4.68 -11.73 -1.30
CA SER A 25 5.89 -10.90 -1.21
C SER A 25 6.22 -10.16 -2.51
N THR A 26 5.85 -10.73 -3.66
CA THR A 26 6.05 -10.12 -4.98
C THR A 26 5.02 -9.03 -5.23
N SER A 27 3.72 -9.29 -4.97
CA SER A 27 2.65 -8.30 -5.16
C SER A 27 2.81 -7.09 -4.25
N LEU A 28 3.29 -7.29 -3.01
CA LEU A 28 3.59 -6.19 -2.08
C LEU A 28 4.70 -5.26 -2.58
N ARG A 29 5.67 -5.75 -3.38
CA ARG A 29 6.73 -4.92 -3.96
C ARG A 29 6.27 -4.08 -5.14
N SER A 30 5.24 -4.53 -5.85
CA SER A 30 4.66 -3.78 -6.98
C SER A 30 3.65 -2.73 -6.54
N LEU A 31 3.26 -2.68 -5.26
CA LEU A 31 2.32 -1.68 -4.79
C LEU A 31 2.94 -0.28 -4.84
N PRO A 32 2.22 0.71 -5.40
CA PRO A 32 2.69 2.09 -5.39
C PRO A 32 2.75 2.64 -3.96
N PRO A 33 3.59 3.67 -3.70
CA PRO A 33 3.57 4.38 -2.43
C PRO A 33 2.21 5.06 -2.22
N ARG A 34 1.89 5.41 -0.97
CA ARG A 34 0.58 5.99 -0.59
C ARG A 34 0.24 7.24 -1.39
N GLU A 35 1.23 8.09 -1.60
CA GLU A 35 1.10 9.31 -2.38
C GLU A 35 0.82 9.01 -3.87
N GLY A 36 1.31 7.87 -4.36
CA GLY A 36 1.00 7.35 -5.70
C GLY A 36 -0.45 6.86 -5.81
N VAL A 37 -0.96 6.11 -4.82
CA VAL A 37 -2.37 5.69 -4.79
C VAL A 37 -3.31 6.91 -4.73
N LEU A 38 -3.01 7.90 -3.89
CA LEU A 38 -3.80 9.13 -3.83
C LEU A 38 -3.80 9.88 -5.16
N ARG A 39 -2.65 9.95 -5.84
CA ARG A 39 -2.58 10.53 -7.18
C ARG A 39 -3.46 9.79 -8.19
N MET A 40 -3.43 8.46 -8.20
CA MET A 40 -4.28 7.65 -9.07
C MET A 40 -5.77 7.94 -8.81
N LEU A 41 -6.17 8.10 -7.55
CA LEU A 41 -7.55 8.47 -7.21
C LEU A 41 -7.93 9.84 -7.77
N TYR A 42 -7.05 10.84 -7.66
CA TYR A 42 -7.29 12.17 -8.23
C TYR A 42 -7.33 12.16 -9.77
N GLU A 43 -6.46 11.38 -10.42
CA GLU A 43 -6.43 11.22 -11.88
C GLU A 43 -7.73 10.57 -12.41
N LEU A 44 -8.36 9.72 -11.60
CA LEU A 44 -9.67 9.12 -11.89
C LEU A 44 -10.86 10.04 -11.56
N GLY A 45 -10.61 11.26 -11.08
CA GLY A 45 -11.63 12.26 -10.77
C GLY A 45 -12.22 12.17 -9.37
N PHE A 46 -11.72 11.30 -8.49
CA PHE A 46 -12.08 11.38 -7.07
C PHE A 46 -11.49 12.64 -6.43
N VAL A 47 -12.14 13.14 -5.37
CA VAL A 47 -11.71 14.32 -4.61
C VAL A 47 -11.55 13.98 -3.13
N GLU A 48 -10.90 14.86 -2.37
CA GLU A 48 -10.75 14.71 -0.91
C GLU A 48 -10.13 13.38 -0.46
N GLY A 49 -9.18 12.86 -1.27
CA GLY A 49 -8.44 11.64 -0.98
C GLY A 49 -7.62 11.74 0.31
N SER A 50 -7.68 10.71 1.15
CA SER A 50 -6.92 10.58 2.40
C SER A 50 -6.40 9.16 2.59
N ALA A 51 -5.27 9.04 3.29
CA ALA A 51 -4.61 7.78 3.60
C ALA A 51 -4.44 7.63 5.11
N HIS A 52 -5.02 6.58 5.68
CA HIS A 52 -4.96 6.29 7.11
C HIS A 52 -4.05 5.10 7.36
N LEU A 53 -3.02 5.31 8.16
CA LEU A 53 -2.11 4.24 8.56
C LEU A 53 -2.76 3.38 9.64
N LEU A 54 -2.77 2.08 9.40
CA LEU A 54 -3.23 1.06 10.34
C LEU A 54 -2.04 0.19 10.74
N THR A 55 -2.01 -0.22 12.01
CA THR A 55 -0.94 -1.09 12.56
C THR A 55 0.45 -0.51 12.28
N GLY A 56 0.64 0.78 12.56
CA GLY A 56 1.89 1.50 12.33
C GLY A 56 2.25 1.71 10.84
N GLY A 57 1.35 1.37 9.92
CA GLY A 57 1.54 1.51 8.47
C GLY A 57 1.84 0.21 7.73
N ILE A 58 1.63 -0.95 8.37
CA ILE A 58 1.59 -2.26 7.68
C ILE A 58 0.42 -2.30 6.69
N VAL A 59 -0.72 -1.75 7.10
CA VAL A 59 -1.92 -1.59 6.27
C VAL A 59 -2.21 -0.11 6.13
N THR A 60 -2.65 0.32 4.95
CA THR A 60 -3.15 1.69 4.72
C THR A 60 -4.56 1.60 4.16
N ALA A 61 -5.50 2.29 4.81
CA ALA A 61 -6.84 2.48 4.29
C ALA A 61 -6.88 3.79 3.49
N PHE A 62 -7.43 3.75 2.28
CA PHE A 62 -7.61 4.92 1.43
C PHE A 62 -9.11 5.27 1.37
N LEU A 63 -9.44 6.54 1.58
CA LEU A 63 -10.79 7.07 1.42
C LEU A 63 -10.75 8.22 0.43
N ALA A 64 -11.72 8.28 -0.48
CA ALA A 64 -11.90 9.40 -1.39
C ALA A 64 -13.38 9.57 -1.72
N ARG A 65 -13.77 10.78 -2.13
CA ARG A 65 -15.14 11.16 -2.43
C ARG A 65 -15.35 11.25 -3.95
N VAL A 66 -16.52 10.82 -4.43
CA VAL A 66 -16.95 11.08 -5.82
C VAL A 66 -17.46 12.52 -5.92
N PRO A 67 -17.05 13.32 -6.92
CA PRO A 67 -17.60 14.65 -7.14
C PRO A 67 -19.13 14.59 -7.31
N GLY A 68 -19.83 15.57 -6.73
CA GLY A 68 -21.28 15.75 -6.92
C GLY A 68 -21.59 16.58 -8.16
#